data_AF-A0A965YX04-F1
#
_entry.id   AF-A0A965YX04-F1
#
_cell.length_a   1.000
_cell.length_b   1.000
_cell.length_c   1.000
_cell.angle_alpha   90.00
_cell.angle_beta   90.00
_cell.angle_gamma   90.00
#
_symmetry.space_group_name_H-M   'P 1'
#
loop_
_entity.id
_entity.type
_entity.pdbx_description
1 polymer ?
#
loop_
_entity_poly.entity_id
_entity_poly.type
_entity_poly.pdbx_seq_one_letter_code
_entity_poly.pdbx_strand_id
1 'polypeptide(L)' 'MTKAISAHIALLIAAAEAGVDYSPRTGATCPGCGHRAKPYRTMPWEDTIRVRYHRCHHPGCLLAAIRQTIKSVEIDPAA' A
#
# COMPACT_ATOMS: atom_id res chain seq x y z
N MET A 1 19.88 20.49 2.70
CA MET A 1 18.48 20.18 2.30
C MET A 1 18.17 18.68 2.09
N THR A 2 19.09 17.76 2.38
CA THR A 2 18.92 16.32 2.06
C THR A 2 18.19 15.50 3.13
N LYS A 3 18.39 15.79 4.42
CA LYS A 3 17.84 14.96 5.52
C LYS A 3 16.30 14.91 5.58
N ALA A 4 15.63 16.03 5.33
CA ALA A 4 14.17 16.11 5.43
C ALA A 4 13.46 15.25 4.37
N ILE A 5 13.99 15.25 3.13
CA ILE A 5 13.45 14.44 2.03
C ILE A 5 13.67 12.95 2.32
N SER A 6 14.87 12.57 2.77
CA SER A 6 15.16 11.17 3.15
C SER A 6 14.25 10.67 4.28
N ALA A 7 14.02 11.49 5.31
CA ALA A 7 13.10 11.15 6.40
C ALA A 7 11.67 10.97 5.90
N HIS A 8 11.21 11.85 5.01
CA HIS A 8 9.87 11.72 4.42
C HIS A 8 9.71 10.43 3.61
N ILE A 9 10.70 10.07 2.78
CA ILE A 9 10.68 8.81 2.01
C ILE A 9 10.64 7.61 2.96
N ALA A 10 11.45 7.62 4.03
CA ALA A 10 11.45 6.54 5.02
C ALA A 10 10.08 6.36 5.69
N LEU A 11 9.38 7.45 6.02
CA LEU A 11 8.02 7.39 6.57
C LEU A 11 7.02 6.77 5.58
N LEU A 12 7.11 7.14 4.30
CA LEU A 12 6.24 6.58 3.28
C LEU A 12 6.48 5.08 3.05
N ILE A 13 7.74 4.64 3.11
CA ILE A 13 8.11 3.23 3.03
C ILE A 13 7.55 2.47 4.24
N ALA A 14 7.78 3.00 5.45
CA ALA A 14 7.28 2.39 6.67
C ALA A 14 5.74 2.25 6.67
N ALA A 15 5.02 3.28 6.20
CA ALA A 15 3.56 3.21 6.05
C ALA A 15 3.12 2.15 5.02
N ALA A 16 3.84 2.02 3.90
CA ALA A 16 3.54 1.01 2.88
C ALA A 16 3.81 -0.43 3.38
N GLU A 17 4.78 -0.62 4.27
CA GLU A 17 5.14 -1.90 4.88
C GLU A 17 4.23 -2.30 6.03
N ALA A 18 3.86 -1.34 6.89
CA ALA A 18 2.87 -1.53 7.95
C ALA A 18 1.53 -2.03 7.38
N GLY A 19 1.17 -1.48 6.22
CA GLY A 19 0.01 -1.88 5.43
C GLY A 19 -1.12 -0.88 5.53
N VAL A 20 -2.00 -0.92 4.53
CA VAL A 20 -3.22 -0.12 4.47
C VAL A 20 -4.45 -1.01 4.47
N ASP A 21 -5.60 -0.45 4.82
CA ASP A 21 -6.85 -1.19 4.71
C ASP A 21 -7.21 -1.40 3.24
N TYR A 22 -7.67 -2.62 2.94
CA TYR A 22 -8.25 -2.96 1.66
C TYR A 22 -9.77 -2.90 1.76
N SER A 23 -10.38 -2.13 0.87
CA SER A 23 -11.82 -2.14 0.67
C SER A 23 -12.18 -2.93 -0.59
N PRO A 24 -13.16 -3.86 -0.55
CA PRO A 24 -13.68 -4.49 -1.76
C PRO A 24 -14.27 -3.48 -2.77
N ARG A 25 -14.79 -2.35 -2.29
CA ARG A 25 -15.38 -1.29 -3.13
C ARG A 25 -14.33 -0.41 -3.78
N THR A 26 -13.33 0.04 -3.02
CA THR A 26 -12.38 1.08 -3.47
C THR A 26 -10.95 0.57 -3.66
N GLY A 27 -10.65 -0.66 -3.24
CA GLY A 27 -9.31 -1.24 -3.22
C GLY A 27 -8.43 -0.67 -2.11
N ALA A 28 -7.13 -0.93 -2.21
CA ALA A 28 -6.11 -0.31 -1.37
C ALA A 28 -5.66 1.04 -1.95
N THR A 29 -5.45 2.01 -1.06
CA THR A 29 -5.00 3.36 -1.41
C THR A 29 -3.51 3.52 -1.15
N CYS A 30 -2.79 4.17 -2.06
CA CYS A 30 -1.38 4.45 -1.88
C CYS A 30 -1.16 5.47 -0.73
N PRO A 31 -0.37 5.14 0.31
CA PRO A 31 -0.17 6.05 1.45
C PRO A 31 0.62 7.31 1.07
N GLY A 32 1.33 7.30 -0.07
CA GLY A 32 2.09 8.46 -0.53
C GLY A 32 1.34 9.46 -1.41
N CYS A 33 0.24 9.06 -2.08
CA CYS A 33 -0.45 9.95 -3.02
C CYS A 33 -1.97 9.83 -3.03
N GLY A 34 -2.57 8.98 -2.19
CA GLY A 34 -4.03 8.82 -2.11
C GLY A 34 -4.69 8.14 -3.31
N HIS A 35 -3.94 7.79 -4.36
CA HIS A 35 -4.49 7.09 -5.52
C HIS A 35 -4.63 5.59 -5.26
N ARG A 36 -5.61 4.96 -5.90
CA ARG A 36 -5.81 3.50 -5.83
C ARG A 36 -4.57 2.76 -6.35
N ALA A 37 -4.02 1.87 -5.52
CA ALA A 37 -2.89 1.03 -5.87
C ALA A 37 -3.35 -0.27 -6.55
N LYS A 38 -2.64 -0.72 -7.58
CA LYS A 38 -3.01 -1.95 -8.31
C LYS A 38 -2.42 -3.18 -7.63
N PRO A 39 -3.22 -4.20 -7.31
CA PRO A 39 -2.70 -5.44 -6.74
C PRO A 39 -1.90 -6.21 -7.80
N TYR A 40 -0.77 -6.80 -7.38
CA TYR A 40 0.00 -7.73 -8.21
C TYR A 40 0.15 -9.11 -7.57
N ARG A 41 -0.09 -9.23 -6.26
CA ARG A 41 -0.12 -10.51 -5.55
C ARG A 41 -1.21 -10.47 -4.48
N THR A 42 -2.04 -11.50 -4.43
CA THR A 42 -3.04 -11.72 -3.38
C THR A 42 -2.69 -13.03 -2.71
N MET A 43 -2.55 -13.02 -1.38
CA MET A 43 -2.33 -14.23 -0.60
C MET A 43 -3.67 -14.95 -0.38
N PRO A 44 -3.66 -16.26 -0.10
CA PRO A 44 -4.83 -16.96 0.41
C PRO A 44 -5.38 -16.28 1.67
N TRP A 45 -6.63 -16.59 2.01
CA TRP A 45 -7.18 -16.25 3.32
C TRP A 45 -6.46 -17.06 4.40
N GLU A 46 -6.10 -16.39 5.48
CA GLU A 46 -5.64 -16.98 6.73
C GLU A 46 -6.62 -16.51 7.80
N ASP A 47 -7.46 -17.43 8.27
CA ASP A 47 -8.64 -17.13 9.10
C ASP A 47 -9.55 -16.06 8.46
N THR A 48 -9.73 -14.92 9.13
CA THR A 48 -10.57 -13.80 8.68
C THR A 48 -9.77 -12.71 7.97
N ILE A 49 -8.50 -12.97 7.63
CA ILE A 49 -7.58 -11.98 7.09
C ILE A 49 -7.05 -12.42 5.73
N ARG A 50 -7.01 -11.48 4.78
CA ARG A 50 -6.33 -11.66 3.49
C ARG A 50 -5.38 -10.50 3.23
N VAL A 51 -4.11 -10.85 3.02
CA VAL A 51 -3.07 -9.89 2.68
C VAL A 51 -2.92 -9.77 1.16
N ARG A 52 -2.78 -8.54 0.67
CA ARG A 52 -2.51 -8.24 -0.74
C ARG A 52 -1.30 -7.32 -0.86
N TYR A 53 -0.63 -7.39 -1.99
CA TYR A 53 0.50 -6.55 -2.33
C TYR A 53 0.23 -5.77 -3.60
N HIS A 54 0.54 -4.48 -3.56
CA HIS A 54 0.19 -3.51 -4.58
C HIS A 54 1.38 -2.68 -5.04
N ARG A 55 1.22 -2.07 -6.22
CA ARG A 55 2.07 -0.99 -6.74
C ARG A 55 1.25 0.26 -6.99
N CYS A 56 1.83 1.41 -6.67
CA CYS A 56 1.31 2.70 -7.13
C CYS A 56 1.71 2.90 -8.61
N HIS A 57 0.77 3.38 -9.41
CA HIS A 57 1.00 3.73 -10.83
C HIS A 57 0.84 5.22 -11.11
N HIS A 58 0.61 6.04 -10.08
CA HIS A 58 0.51 7.48 -10.26
C HIS A 58 1.90 8.06 -10.59
N PRO A 59 2.12 8.66 -11.77
CA PRO A 59 3.45 9.06 -12.23
C PRO A 59 4.17 10.06 -11.30
N GLY A 60 3.42 10.89 -10.57
CA GLY A 60 3.98 11.87 -9.63
C GLY A 60 4.27 11.33 -8.23
N CYS A 61 4.03 10.05 -7.96
CA CYS A 61 4.18 9.48 -6.62
C CYS A 61 5.60 8.95 -6.37
N LEU A 62 6.22 9.35 -5.27
CA LEU A 62 7.54 8.85 -4.84
C LEU A 62 7.55 7.32 -4.70
N LEU A 63 6.49 6.73 -4.12
CA LEU A 63 6.39 5.28 -3.98
C LEU A 63 6.27 4.54 -5.32
N ALA A 64 5.71 5.20 -6.35
CA ALA A 64 5.71 4.66 -7.71
C ALA A 64 7.11 4.75 -8.33
N ALA A 65 7.79 5.89 -8.18
CA ALA A 65 9.12 6.14 -8.72
C ALA A 65 10.17 5.14 -8.20
N ILE A 66 10.15 4.84 -6.90
CA ILE A 66 11.08 3.87 -6.29
C ILE A 66 10.60 2.42 -6.36
N ARG A 67 9.43 2.17 -6.98
CA ARG A 67 8.78 0.85 -6.99
C ARG A 67 8.73 0.26 -5.57
N GLN A 68 8.11 0.97 -4.63
CA GLN A 68 7.84 0.45 -3.29
C GLN A 68 6.64 -0.51 -3.31
N THR A 69 6.70 -1.57 -2.51
CA THR A 69 5.57 -2.49 -2.34
C THR A 69 4.63 -1.94 -1.27
N ILE A 70 3.33 -1.91 -1.55
CA ILE A 70 2.31 -1.51 -0.60
C ILE A 70 1.57 -2.77 -0.14
N LYS A 71 1.68 -3.11 1.13
CA LYS A 71 0.87 -4.16 1.77
C LYS A 71 -0.53 -3.61 1.99
N SER A 72 -1.55 -4.44 1.79
CA SER A 72 -2.88 -4.16 2.30
C SER A 72 -3.49 -5.36 3.00
N VAL A 73 -4.40 -5.10 3.92
CA VAL A 73 -5.10 -6.09 4.74
C VAL A 73 -6.59 -5.96 4.46
N GLU A 74 -7.19 -7.07 4.07
CA GLU A 74 -8.63 -7.23 3.92
C GLU A 74 -9.12 -8.12 5.07
N ILE A 75 -10.11 -7.65 5.81
CA ILE A 75 -10.80 -8.44 6.83
C ILE A 75 -12.07 -9.00 6.19
N ASP A 76 -12.38 -10.27 6.45
CA ASP A 76 -13.60 -10.91 5.96
C ASP A 76 -14.83 -10.13 6.47
N PRO A 77 -15.62 -9.52 5.57
CA PRO A 77 -16.80 -8.77 5.98
C PRO A 77 -17.94 -9.64 6.50
N ALA A 78 -17.85 -10.98 6.38
CA ALA A 78 -18.89 -11.92 6.79
C ALA A 78 -18.55 -12.73 8.07
N ALA A 79 -17.38 -12.51 8.67
CA ALA A 79 -16.93 -13.17 9.90
C ALA A 79 -17.62 -12.63 11.17
#